data_AF-A0A835A0L4-F1
#
_entry.id   AF-A0A835A0L4-F1
#
_cell.length_a   1.000
_cell.length_b   1.000
_cell.length_c   1.000
_cell.angle_alpha   90.00
_cell.angle_beta   90.00
_cell.angle_gamma   90.00
#
_symmetry.space_group_name_H-M   'P 1'
#
loop_
_entity.id
_entity.type
_entity.pdbx_description
1 polymer ?
#
loop_
_entity_poly.entity_id
_entity_poly.type
_entity_poly.pdbx_seq_one_letter_code
_entity_poly.pdbx_strand_id
1 'polypeptide(L)'
;MGILTPVKATYRPRCLLDKCREVPKEQNPTLDLPEIPPGGVHSPRNSKAPRCRFERGREIAKAEERNRKMATDQIHTPLLTTYKMGNFHLSHRIVLAPMGRLKSYNNVPQPHAILYYSQRTTKGGLLITEATGVSDSAQGYPNTPGIWSKEQVEAWKPIVDAVHAKGGIFFCQIVHVGRVSNYGFQPNGQAPISCTDKTLTPQIDVAQFSTPRRLRTDEIPQVVNDFRIAARNAIEAGFDGVEIHGAHGYLIDQFMKDQVNDRTDKYGGSLENRCRFPLEVVEAIVDEIGADKVGIRLSPFADYMESADSNPEALGLYMAESLNKYKILYCHMVEPRM
;
A
#
# COMPACT_ATOMS: atom_id res chain seq x y z
N MET A 1 2.57 6.91 -1.13
CA MET A 1 3.22 5.99 -2.08
C MET A 1 3.75 4.85 -1.24
N GLY A 2 3.15 3.67 -1.30
CA GLY A 2 3.65 2.50 -0.56
C GLY A 2 4.80 1.87 -1.34
N ILE A 3 5.91 1.55 -0.68
CA ILE A 3 7.01 0.81 -1.32
C ILE A 3 6.72 -0.67 -1.10
N LEU A 4 6.44 -1.41 -2.17
CA LEU A 4 6.44 -2.86 -2.12
C LEU A 4 7.90 -3.33 -2.15
N THR A 5 8.33 -4.00 -1.08
CA THR A 5 9.66 -4.63 -1.04
C THR A 5 9.51 -6.15 -1.20
N PRO A 6 10.30 -6.79 -2.08
CA PRO A 6 10.34 -8.24 -2.16
C PRO A 6 10.92 -8.84 -0.88
N VAL A 7 10.42 -10.02 -0.50
CA VAL A 7 10.75 -10.80 0.71
C VAL A 7 12.16 -11.47 0.58
N LYS A 8 13.10 -10.81 -0.10
CA LYS A 8 14.53 -11.17 -0.16
C LYS A 8 15.35 -9.90 -0.19
N ALA A 9 15.45 -9.20 0.95
CA ALA A 9 16.38 -8.10 1.13
C ALA A 9 16.83 -7.99 2.58
N THR A 10 18.14 -8.14 2.82
CA THR A 10 18.80 -7.68 4.05
C THR A 10 18.61 -6.17 4.16
N TYR A 11 17.84 -5.73 5.15
CA TYR A 11 17.65 -4.30 5.45
C TYR A 11 18.98 -3.72 5.94
N ARG A 12 19.46 -2.65 5.30
CA ARG A 12 20.57 -1.81 5.81
C ARG A 12 20.07 -0.36 5.83
N PRO A 13 19.94 0.29 7.00
CA PRO A 13 19.55 1.68 7.05
C PRO A 13 20.68 2.57 6.51
N ARG A 14 20.36 3.47 5.58
CA ARG A 14 21.20 4.63 5.25
C ARG A 14 20.64 5.85 5.97
N CYS A 15 21.40 6.35 6.95
CA CYS A 15 21.21 7.70 7.47
C CYS A 15 21.45 8.72 6.34
N LEU A 16 20.46 9.57 6.08
CA LEU A 16 20.63 10.83 5.36
C LEU A 16 19.88 11.90 6.16
N LEU A 17 20.60 12.51 7.11
CA LEU A 17 20.25 13.80 7.69
C LEU A 17 20.92 14.91 6.87
N ASP A 18 20.23 16.05 6.83
CA ASP A 18 20.66 17.39 6.39
C ASP A 18 20.65 17.72 4.90
N LYS A 19 19.58 18.42 4.48
CA LYS A 19 19.61 19.86 4.11
C LYS A 19 18.26 20.30 3.51
N CYS A 20 17.39 20.90 4.34
CA CYS A 20 16.29 21.73 3.85
C CYS A 20 16.74 23.20 3.90
N ARG A 21 16.83 23.84 2.73
CA ARG A 21 16.91 25.31 2.58
C ARG A 21 15.60 25.80 1.98
N GLU A 22 15.08 26.87 2.57
CA GLU A 22 13.85 27.57 2.20
C GLU A 22 13.87 28.09 0.74
N VAL A 23 12.71 28.06 0.08
CA VAL A 23 12.47 28.66 -1.24
C VAL A 23 11.42 29.77 -1.09
N PRO A 24 11.72 31.03 -1.43
CA PRO A 24 10.73 32.10 -1.46
C PRO A 24 9.84 32.05 -2.71
N LYS A 25 8.60 32.53 -2.56
CA LYS A 25 7.57 32.64 -3.61
C LYS A 25 7.96 33.71 -4.64
N GLU A 26 8.00 33.36 -5.93
CA GLU A 26 8.11 34.32 -7.03
C GLU A 26 6.74 34.66 -7.63
N GLN A 27 6.52 35.96 -7.79
CA GLN A 27 5.42 36.60 -8.50
C GLN A 27 5.75 36.69 -10.00
N ASN A 28 4.73 36.57 -10.84
CA ASN A 28 4.82 36.51 -12.29
C ASN A 28 4.57 37.90 -12.90
N PRO A 29 5.46 38.50 -13.70
CA PRO A 29 5.12 39.63 -14.55
C PRO A 29 5.11 39.26 -16.05
N THR A 30 3.98 39.55 -16.67
CA THR A 30 3.76 39.62 -18.13
C THR A 30 4.69 40.66 -18.75
N LEU A 31 5.35 40.31 -19.86
CA LEU A 31 6.15 41.22 -20.68
C LEU A 31 5.64 41.22 -22.12
N ASP A 32 5.17 42.39 -22.54
CA ASP A 32 4.79 42.78 -23.89
C ASP A 32 5.99 42.80 -24.84
N LEU A 33 5.76 42.42 -26.10
CA LEU A 33 6.73 42.48 -27.20
C LEU A 33 6.60 43.81 -27.96
N PRO A 34 7.72 44.51 -28.29
CA PRO A 34 7.68 45.63 -29.22
C PRO A 34 8.12 45.22 -30.65
N GLU A 35 7.39 45.73 -31.64
CA GLU A 35 7.73 45.70 -33.07
C GLU A 35 8.73 46.83 -33.42
N ILE A 36 9.68 46.57 -34.34
CA ILE A 36 10.55 47.60 -34.97
C ILE A 36 10.76 47.28 -36.48
N PRO A 37 10.81 48.28 -37.39
CA PRO A 37 10.63 48.15 -38.85
C PRO A 37 11.94 47.94 -39.65
N PRO A 38 11.88 47.83 -41.00
CA PRO A 38 12.91 47.18 -41.81
C PRO A 38 13.91 48.14 -42.48
N GLY A 39 15.07 47.59 -42.89
CA GLY A 39 15.87 48.15 -43.99
C GLY A 39 17.38 48.01 -43.84
N GLY A 40 18.05 47.54 -44.89
CA GLY A 40 19.49 47.73 -45.08
C GLY A 40 20.25 46.55 -45.69
N VAL A 41 20.34 46.52 -47.01
CA VAL A 41 21.23 45.64 -47.78
C VAL A 41 22.62 46.30 -47.88
N HIS A 42 23.69 45.61 -47.50
CA HIS A 42 25.00 45.74 -48.15
C HIS A 42 25.92 44.53 -47.85
N SER A 43 26.43 43.93 -48.93
CA SER A 43 27.59 43.03 -48.94
C SER A 43 28.83 43.84 -49.36
N PRO A 44 30.05 43.47 -48.94
CA PRO A 44 30.89 42.82 -49.95
C PRO A 44 31.73 41.63 -49.44
N ARG A 45 32.09 40.82 -50.45
CA ARG A 45 32.99 39.66 -50.50
C ARG A 45 34.38 39.96 -49.92
N ASN A 46 35.06 38.97 -49.31
CA ASN A 46 36.13 38.20 -49.99
C ASN A 46 36.76 37.08 -49.14
N SER A 47 36.92 35.92 -49.79
CA SER A 47 38.02 34.94 -49.74
C SER A 47 38.72 34.57 -48.42
N LYS A 48 38.54 33.30 -47.98
CA LYS A 48 39.58 32.24 -47.84
C LYS A 48 39.03 31.06 -47.01
N ALA A 49 38.96 29.88 -47.63
CA ALA A 49 38.93 28.57 -46.96
C ALA A 49 40.13 27.77 -47.54
N PRO A 50 40.83 26.88 -46.79
CA PRO A 50 40.20 25.75 -46.11
C PRO A 50 40.98 25.24 -44.87
N ARG A 51 40.54 25.57 -43.65
CA ARG A 51 40.91 24.79 -42.46
C ARG A 51 39.71 24.36 -41.61
N CYS A 52 38.56 24.98 -41.83
CA CYS A 52 37.39 24.82 -40.98
C CYS A 52 36.51 23.60 -41.32
N ARG A 53 36.80 22.84 -42.38
CA ARG A 53 35.93 21.71 -42.83
C ARG A 53 36.26 20.38 -42.13
N PHE A 54 37.53 20.14 -41.78
CA PHE A 54 37.95 18.91 -41.09
C PHE A 54 37.62 18.94 -39.58
N GLU A 55 37.74 20.11 -38.95
CA GLU A 55 37.36 20.31 -37.54
C GLU A 55 35.84 20.27 -37.35
N ARG A 56 35.07 20.92 -38.24
CA ARG A 56 33.59 20.81 -38.23
C ARG A 56 33.09 19.38 -38.38
N GLY A 57 33.67 18.58 -39.27
CA GLY A 57 33.26 17.18 -39.41
C GLY A 57 33.52 16.34 -38.15
N ARG A 58 34.58 16.65 -37.41
CA ARG A 58 34.95 15.96 -36.16
C ARG A 58 34.10 16.43 -34.98
N GLU A 59 33.70 17.70 -34.95
CA GLU A 59 32.74 18.25 -33.97
C GLU A 59 31.31 17.78 -34.22
N ILE A 60 30.87 17.71 -35.49
CA ILE A 60 29.56 17.17 -35.87
C ILE A 60 29.48 15.69 -35.51
N ALA A 61 30.52 14.89 -35.81
CA ALA A 61 30.55 13.48 -35.42
C ALA A 61 30.53 13.29 -33.89
N LYS A 62 31.24 14.13 -33.13
CA LYS A 62 31.20 14.12 -31.65
C LYS A 62 29.85 14.60 -31.09
N ALA A 63 29.18 15.54 -31.75
CA ALA A 63 27.85 16.02 -31.38
C ALA A 63 26.77 14.99 -31.71
N GLU A 64 26.88 14.29 -32.84
CA GLU A 64 26.01 13.16 -33.22
C GLU A 64 26.23 11.95 -32.32
N GLU A 65 27.46 11.67 -31.89
CA GLU A 65 27.78 10.62 -30.93
C GLU A 65 27.34 10.98 -29.50
N ARG A 66 27.43 12.26 -29.11
CA ARG A 66 26.80 12.77 -27.87
C ARG A 66 25.29 12.71 -27.95
N ASN A 67 24.68 13.06 -29.07
CA ASN A 67 23.23 12.97 -29.27
C ASN A 67 22.76 11.52 -29.33
N ARG A 68 23.55 10.58 -29.88
CA ARG A 68 23.28 9.12 -29.77
C ARG A 68 23.44 8.62 -28.34
N LYS A 69 24.45 9.09 -27.59
CA LYS A 69 24.58 8.79 -26.16
C LYS A 69 23.43 9.37 -25.34
N MET A 70 22.98 10.59 -25.62
CA MET A 70 21.82 11.20 -24.97
C MET A 70 20.48 10.57 -25.40
N ALA A 71 20.39 10.05 -26.63
CA ALA A 71 19.22 9.29 -27.09
C ALA A 71 19.18 7.84 -26.56
N THR A 72 20.32 7.28 -26.16
CA THR A 72 20.42 5.98 -25.48
C THR A 72 20.36 6.08 -23.97
N ASP A 73 20.59 7.26 -23.41
CA ASP A 73 20.24 7.63 -22.04
C ASP A 73 18.76 8.03 -21.97
N GLN A 74 17.87 7.16 -22.47
CA GLN A 74 16.49 7.22 -22.01
C GLN A 74 16.55 7.08 -20.50
N ILE A 75 16.19 8.14 -19.79
CA ILE A 75 16.05 8.17 -18.33
C ILE A 75 15.24 6.94 -17.94
N HIS A 76 15.94 5.88 -17.52
CA HIS A 76 15.38 4.60 -17.16
C HIS A 76 14.70 4.80 -15.81
N THR A 77 13.50 5.36 -15.84
CA THR A 77 12.72 5.67 -14.65
C THR A 77 12.32 4.33 -14.03
N PRO A 78 12.94 3.87 -12.93
CA PRO A 78 12.74 2.49 -12.46
C PRO A 78 11.27 2.19 -12.15
N LEU A 79 10.51 3.22 -11.78
CA LEU A 79 9.08 3.18 -11.52
C LEU A 79 8.24 2.73 -12.74
N LEU A 80 8.67 3.05 -13.96
CA LEU A 80 7.96 2.74 -15.21
C LEU A 80 8.46 1.44 -15.86
N THR A 81 9.32 0.69 -15.18
CA THR A 81 9.84 -0.59 -15.67
C THR A 81 8.95 -1.74 -15.27
N THR A 82 8.96 -2.81 -16.08
CA THR A 82 8.25 -4.04 -15.75
C THR A 82 8.84 -4.71 -14.51
N TYR A 83 8.02 -5.51 -13.83
CA TYR A 83 8.44 -6.25 -12.65
C TYR A 83 7.68 -7.57 -12.55
N LYS A 84 8.39 -8.67 -12.31
CA LYS A 84 7.80 -9.98 -12.07
C LYS A 84 7.59 -10.17 -10.57
N MET A 85 6.34 -10.13 -10.12
CA MET A 85 5.92 -10.37 -8.74
C MET A 85 5.31 -11.76 -8.64
N GLY A 86 6.11 -12.77 -8.29
CA GLY A 86 5.67 -14.17 -8.31
C GLY A 86 5.20 -14.57 -9.72
N ASN A 87 3.91 -14.92 -9.85
CA ASN A 87 3.27 -15.27 -11.12
C ASN A 87 2.74 -14.05 -11.91
N PHE A 88 2.76 -12.86 -11.32
CA PHE A 88 2.21 -11.65 -11.91
C PHE A 88 3.29 -10.83 -12.65
N HIS A 89 2.97 -10.41 -13.87
CA HIS A 89 3.84 -9.57 -14.70
C HIS A 89 3.32 -8.13 -14.68
N LEU A 90 3.92 -7.30 -13.82
CA LEU A 90 3.56 -5.89 -13.72
C LEU A 90 4.20 -5.11 -14.87
N SER A 91 3.44 -4.20 -15.48
CA SER A 91 3.92 -3.30 -16.54
C SER A 91 4.70 -2.11 -15.97
N HIS A 92 4.44 -1.76 -14.72
CA HIS A 92 5.09 -0.68 -13.97
C HIS A 92 5.06 -0.97 -12.46
N ARG A 93 5.81 -0.20 -11.67
CA ARG A 93 5.92 -0.35 -10.21
C ARG A 93 5.06 0.66 -9.42
N ILE A 94 4.07 1.26 -10.07
CA ILE A 94 3.06 2.12 -9.45
C ILE A 94 1.89 1.25 -8.98
N VAL A 95 1.52 1.38 -7.70
CA VAL A 95 0.47 0.56 -7.06
C VAL A 95 -0.63 1.46 -6.52
N LEU A 96 -1.89 1.10 -6.76
CA LEU A 96 -3.01 1.73 -6.06
C LEU A 96 -3.03 1.20 -4.63
N ALA A 97 -2.64 2.05 -3.69
CA ALA A 97 -2.69 1.73 -2.26
C ALA A 97 -4.15 1.53 -1.79
N PRO A 98 -4.37 0.72 -0.75
CA PRO A 98 -5.67 0.53 -0.11
C PRO A 98 -6.17 1.85 0.50
N MET A 99 -7.40 2.24 0.16
CA MET A 99 -8.00 3.51 0.60
C MET A 99 -9.48 3.33 0.95
N GLY A 100 -9.84 3.41 2.24
CA GLY A 100 -11.24 3.40 2.69
C GLY A 100 -12.05 4.53 2.04
N ARG A 101 -13.17 4.20 1.38
CA ARG A 101 -14.00 5.20 0.68
C ARG A 101 -15.38 5.41 1.28
N LEU A 102 -15.80 4.52 2.18
CA LEU A 102 -17.07 4.55 2.93
C LEU A 102 -18.29 4.60 2.01
N LYS A 103 -18.32 3.74 0.97
CA LYS A 103 -19.38 3.70 -0.05
C LYS A 103 -19.97 2.30 -0.28
N SER A 104 -19.91 1.45 0.73
CA SER A 104 -20.40 0.08 0.72
C SER A 104 -21.50 -0.10 1.77
N TYR A 105 -22.73 0.25 1.42
CA TYR A 105 -23.88 0.19 2.32
C TYR A 105 -24.15 -1.24 2.79
N ASN A 106 -24.47 -1.41 4.08
CA ASN A 106 -24.66 -2.72 4.72
C ASN A 106 -23.48 -3.69 4.49
N ASN A 107 -22.27 -3.13 4.37
CA ASN A 107 -21.05 -3.85 4.06
C ASN A 107 -21.02 -4.55 2.69
N VAL A 108 -21.95 -4.22 1.79
CA VAL A 108 -21.98 -4.75 0.43
C VAL A 108 -21.35 -3.72 -0.53
N PRO A 109 -20.31 -4.09 -1.30
CA PRO A 109 -19.76 -3.26 -2.36
C PRO A 109 -20.84 -2.84 -3.35
N GLN A 110 -20.78 -1.59 -3.81
CA GLN A 110 -21.84 -1.01 -4.64
C GLN A 110 -21.40 -0.88 -6.11
N PRO A 111 -22.34 -0.84 -7.08
CA PRO A 111 -22.02 -0.81 -8.51
C PRO A 111 -21.08 0.34 -8.95
N HIS A 112 -21.08 1.48 -8.25
CA HIS A 112 -20.16 2.59 -8.58
C HIS A 112 -18.68 2.23 -8.39
N ALA A 113 -18.38 1.22 -7.56
CA ALA A 113 -17.02 0.73 -7.36
C ALA A 113 -16.42 0.15 -8.65
N ILE A 114 -17.25 -0.39 -9.55
CA ILE A 114 -16.86 -0.84 -10.90
C ILE A 114 -16.16 0.30 -11.64
N LEU A 115 -16.83 1.46 -11.71
CA LEU A 115 -16.27 2.65 -12.37
C LEU A 115 -15.02 3.15 -11.63
N TYR A 116 -15.06 3.19 -10.29
CA TYR A 116 -13.96 3.69 -9.47
C TYR A 116 -12.64 2.93 -9.69
N TYR A 117 -12.68 1.60 -9.60
CA TYR A 117 -11.49 0.76 -9.80
C TYR A 117 -11.10 0.71 -11.27
N SER A 118 -12.07 0.58 -12.20
CA SER A 118 -11.80 0.61 -13.64
C SER A 118 -11.05 1.87 -14.08
N GLN A 119 -11.39 3.04 -13.55
CA GLN A 119 -10.68 4.30 -13.88
C GLN A 119 -9.22 4.30 -13.43
N ARG A 120 -8.87 3.54 -12.40
CA ARG A 120 -7.52 3.46 -11.83
C ARG A 120 -6.71 2.30 -12.41
N THR A 121 -7.34 1.41 -13.16
CA THR A 121 -6.68 0.27 -13.77
C THR A 121 -5.96 0.64 -15.06
N THR A 122 -4.67 0.33 -15.07
CA THR A 122 -3.82 0.25 -16.25
C THR A 122 -3.49 -1.22 -16.53
N LYS A 123 -3.20 -1.55 -17.80
CA LYS A 123 -2.78 -2.91 -18.18
C LYS A 123 -1.49 -3.27 -17.45
N GLY A 124 -1.49 -4.36 -16.68
CA GLY A 124 -0.37 -4.81 -15.85
C GLY A 124 -0.14 -3.97 -14.58
N GLY A 125 -1.09 -3.11 -14.19
CA GLY A 125 -1.05 -2.37 -12.94
C GLY A 125 -1.58 -3.20 -11.77
N LEU A 126 -0.96 -3.05 -10.58
CA LEU A 126 -1.43 -3.67 -9.34
C LEU A 126 -2.33 -2.69 -8.56
N LEU A 127 -3.51 -3.17 -8.18
CA LEU A 127 -4.45 -2.47 -7.33
C LEU A 127 -4.67 -3.28 -6.05
N ILE A 128 -4.82 -2.57 -4.94
CA ILE A 128 -5.24 -3.15 -3.65
C ILE A 128 -6.54 -2.45 -3.27
N THR A 129 -7.56 -3.22 -2.90
CA THR A 129 -8.87 -2.68 -2.52
C THR A 129 -8.80 -1.78 -1.30
N GLU A 130 -9.86 -1.03 -1.06
CA GLU A 130 -10.16 -0.57 0.30
C GLU A 130 -10.22 -1.73 1.31
N ALA A 131 -9.96 -1.41 2.58
CA ALA A 131 -9.95 -2.40 3.65
C ALA A 131 -11.34 -3.06 3.78
N THR A 132 -11.36 -4.39 3.67
CA THR A 132 -12.57 -5.21 3.55
C THR A 132 -12.66 -6.14 4.77
N GLY A 133 -13.75 -6.05 5.52
CA GLY A 133 -13.93 -6.78 6.77
C GLY A 133 -13.99 -8.30 6.57
N VAL A 134 -13.33 -9.05 7.47
CA VAL A 134 -13.31 -10.52 7.46
C VAL A 134 -14.53 -11.17 8.13
N SER A 135 -15.28 -10.40 8.90
CA SER A 135 -16.46 -10.83 9.66
C SER A 135 -17.40 -9.64 9.91
N ASP A 136 -18.58 -9.91 10.45
CA ASP A 136 -19.49 -8.88 10.95
C ASP A 136 -18.92 -8.11 12.15
N SER A 137 -18.13 -8.76 13.00
CA SER A 137 -17.41 -8.15 14.13
C SER A 137 -16.19 -7.31 13.72
N ALA A 138 -15.73 -7.44 12.47
CA ALA A 138 -14.54 -6.74 11.96
C ALA A 138 -14.75 -5.24 11.68
N GLN A 139 -15.96 -4.70 11.90
CA GLN A 139 -16.36 -3.36 11.48
C GLN A 139 -16.05 -2.28 12.53
N GLY A 140 -15.72 -1.07 12.07
CA GLY A 140 -15.45 0.09 12.92
C GLY A 140 -15.79 1.45 12.29
N TYR A 141 -16.22 1.43 11.03
CA TYR A 141 -16.57 2.62 10.26
C TYR A 141 -17.85 2.36 9.49
N PRO A 142 -18.66 3.39 9.20
CA PRO A 142 -19.86 3.22 8.40
C PRO A 142 -19.52 2.92 6.95
N ASN A 143 -20.35 2.11 6.30
CA ASN A 143 -20.29 1.87 4.85
C ASN A 143 -18.96 1.30 4.34
N THR A 144 -18.26 0.49 5.12
CA THR A 144 -17.06 -0.26 4.71
C THR A 144 -17.42 -1.64 4.17
N PRO A 145 -16.81 -2.14 3.08
CA PRO A 145 -17.19 -3.43 2.51
C PRO A 145 -16.76 -4.62 3.39
N GLY A 146 -17.42 -5.75 3.18
CA GLY A 146 -17.08 -7.06 3.74
C GLY A 146 -16.78 -8.10 2.67
N ILE A 147 -16.30 -9.26 3.11
CA ILE A 147 -16.15 -10.46 2.26
C ILE A 147 -16.37 -11.78 3.02
N TRP A 148 -17.26 -11.79 4.02
CA TRP A 148 -17.62 -12.99 4.79
C TRP A 148 -18.91 -13.65 4.31
N SER A 149 -19.79 -12.91 3.63
CA SER A 149 -21.07 -13.42 3.14
C SER A 149 -21.05 -13.69 1.63
N LYS A 150 -21.90 -14.62 1.19
CA LYS A 150 -22.09 -14.91 -0.24
C LYS A 150 -22.55 -13.67 -1.02
N GLU A 151 -23.44 -12.87 -0.45
CA GLU A 151 -23.91 -11.63 -1.08
C GLU A 151 -22.76 -10.66 -1.37
N GLN A 152 -21.83 -10.51 -0.41
CA GLN A 152 -20.64 -9.66 -0.58
C GLN A 152 -19.71 -10.21 -1.66
N VAL A 153 -19.50 -11.54 -1.70
CA VAL A 153 -18.70 -12.20 -2.74
C VAL A 153 -19.29 -11.95 -4.13
N GLU A 154 -20.60 -12.16 -4.32
CA GLU A 154 -21.25 -11.89 -5.60
C GLU A 154 -21.19 -10.41 -6.00
N ALA A 155 -21.28 -9.50 -5.04
CA ALA A 155 -21.16 -8.06 -5.29
C ALA A 155 -19.73 -7.64 -5.71
N TRP A 156 -18.70 -8.35 -5.25
CA TRP A 156 -17.31 -8.09 -5.64
C TRP A 156 -16.98 -8.55 -7.07
N LYS A 157 -17.55 -9.68 -7.54
CA LYS A 157 -17.27 -10.25 -8.87
C LYS A 157 -17.31 -9.24 -10.02
N PRO A 158 -18.38 -8.46 -10.25
CA PRO A 158 -18.40 -7.50 -11.36
C PRO A 158 -17.37 -6.36 -11.22
N ILE A 159 -16.93 -6.05 -10.00
CA ILE A 159 -15.87 -5.06 -9.75
C ILE A 159 -14.51 -5.64 -10.15
N VAL A 160 -14.24 -6.89 -9.77
CA VAL A 160 -13.04 -7.62 -10.14
C VAL A 160 -12.95 -7.82 -11.65
N ASP A 161 -14.04 -8.29 -12.28
CA ASP A 161 -14.14 -8.48 -13.72
C ASP A 161 -13.80 -7.21 -14.49
N ALA A 162 -14.22 -6.04 -14.01
CA ALA A 162 -13.94 -4.77 -14.66
C ALA A 162 -12.47 -4.33 -14.55
N VAL A 163 -11.77 -4.72 -13.47
CA VAL A 163 -10.32 -4.55 -13.35
C VAL A 163 -9.60 -5.50 -14.29
N HIS A 164 -10.00 -6.77 -14.33
CA HIS A 164 -9.42 -7.78 -15.22
C HIS A 164 -9.65 -7.48 -16.70
N ALA A 165 -10.80 -6.93 -17.07
CA ALA A 165 -11.11 -6.50 -18.45
C ALA A 165 -10.14 -5.44 -18.97
N LYS A 166 -9.49 -4.67 -18.08
CA LYS A 166 -8.42 -3.71 -18.41
C LYS A 166 -7.01 -4.29 -18.27
N GLY A 167 -6.90 -5.57 -17.92
CA GLY A 167 -5.64 -6.28 -17.69
C GLY A 167 -4.95 -5.88 -16.38
N GLY A 168 -5.69 -5.37 -15.40
CA GLY A 168 -5.16 -5.10 -14.07
C GLY A 168 -5.03 -6.36 -13.22
N ILE A 169 -4.23 -6.26 -12.16
CA ILE A 169 -4.11 -7.26 -11.11
C ILE A 169 -4.69 -6.66 -9.84
N PHE A 170 -5.53 -7.40 -9.13
CA PHE A 170 -6.34 -6.85 -8.05
C PHE A 170 -6.30 -7.74 -6.81
N PHE A 171 -5.80 -7.18 -5.70
CA PHE A 171 -5.77 -7.85 -4.41
C PHE A 171 -6.79 -7.27 -3.44
N CYS A 172 -7.48 -8.14 -2.72
CA CYS A 172 -8.40 -7.74 -1.66
C CYS A 172 -7.63 -7.51 -0.35
N GLN A 173 -7.65 -6.29 0.19
CA GLN A 173 -7.13 -6.06 1.52
C GLN A 173 -8.14 -6.50 2.58
N ILE A 174 -7.78 -7.52 3.35
CA ILE A 174 -8.64 -8.08 4.41
C ILE A 174 -8.22 -7.57 5.80
N VAL A 175 -9.20 -7.17 6.61
CA VAL A 175 -8.97 -6.47 7.87
C VAL A 175 -9.93 -6.90 8.99
N HIS A 176 -9.46 -6.77 10.22
CA HIS A 176 -10.30 -6.70 11.42
C HIS A 176 -9.88 -5.47 12.24
N VAL A 177 -10.80 -4.54 12.52
CA VAL A 177 -10.43 -3.25 13.14
C VAL A 177 -10.05 -3.35 14.63
N GLY A 178 -10.52 -4.39 15.32
CA GLY A 178 -10.23 -4.59 16.73
C GLY A 178 -10.86 -3.49 17.59
N ARG A 179 -10.11 -2.88 18.51
CA ARG A 179 -10.63 -1.80 19.39
C ARG A 179 -10.95 -0.48 18.69
N VAL A 180 -10.62 -0.31 17.40
CA VAL A 180 -11.01 0.86 16.60
C VAL A 180 -12.46 0.68 16.13
N SER A 181 -13.39 0.58 17.08
CA SER A 181 -14.80 0.31 16.85
C SER A 181 -15.65 0.76 18.05
N ASN A 182 -16.96 0.58 17.98
CA ASN A 182 -17.89 0.88 19.06
C ASN A 182 -19.05 -0.13 19.08
N TYR A 183 -19.84 -0.13 20.16
CA TYR A 183 -20.97 -1.05 20.33
C TYR A 183 -21.97 -1.01 19.16
N GLY A 184 -22.15 0.14 18.50
CA GLY A 184 -23.08 0.30 17.39
C GLY A 184 -22.67 -0.44 16.10
N PHE A 185 -21.37 -0.70 15.92
CA PHE A 185 -20.87 -1.48 14.78
C PHE A 185 -20.80 -2.98 15.06
N GLN A 186 -20.90 -3.39 16.32
CA GLN A 186 -20.70 -4.77 16.71
C GLN A 186 -22.02 -5.55 16.67
N PRO A 187 -21.99 -6.84 16.26
CA PRO A 187 -23.17 -7.67 16.23
C PRO A 187 -23.79 -7.74 17.64
N ASN A 188 -25.11 -7.54 17.73
CA ASN A 188 -25.86 -7.54 18.99
C ASN A 188 -25.36 -6.54 20.05
N GLY A 189 -24.73 -5.43 19.63
CA GLY A 189 -24.26 -4.40 20.56
C GLY A 189 -23.10 -4.83 21.45
N GLN A 190 -22.38 -5.91 21.07
CA GLN A 190 -21.27 -6.44 21.87
C GLN A 190 -20.08 -5.49 21.93
N ALA A 191 -19.20 -5.69 22.90
CA ALA A 191 -17.94 -4.96 22.97
C ALA A 191 -17.02 -5.33 21.78
N PRO A 192 -16.35 -4.35 21.14
CA PRO A 192 -15.28 -4.63 20.20
C PRO A 192 -14.22 -5.54 20.79
N ILE A 193 -13.55 -6.34 19.98
CA ILE A 193 -12.50 -7.25 20.47
C ILE A 193 -11.10 -6.65 20.32
N SER A 194 -10.17 -7.03 21.20
CA SER A 194 -8.75 -6.66 21.08
C SER A 194 -7.84 -7.61 21.85
N CYS A 195 -6.53 -7.38 21.80
CA CYS A 195 -5.55 -8.00 22.68
C CYS A 195 -5.62 -7.45 24.11
N THR A 196 -6.24 -6.28 24.31
CA THR A 196 -6.37 -5.53 25.57
C THR A 196 -7.84 -5.14 25.87
N ASP A 197 -8.09 -4.65 27.07
CA ASP A 197 -9.33 -4.01 27.55
C ASP A 197 -9.21 -2.47 27.63
N LYS A 198 -8.07 -1.90 27.21
CA LYS A 198 -7.84 -0.45 27.17
C LYS A 198 -8.61 0.25 26.04
N THR A 199 -9.51 1.14 26.41
CA THR A 199 -10.24 2.04 25.50
C THR A 199 -9.30 3.08 24.87
N LEU A 200 -9.58 3.43 23.61
CA LEU A 200 -8.92 4.55 22.94
C LEU A 200 -9.42 5.90 23.50
N THR A 201 -8.54 6.90 23.50
CA THR A 201 -8.95 8.27 23.80
C THR A 201 -9.99 8.73 22.78
N PRO A 202 -11.11 9.33 23.21
CA PRO A 202 -12.11 9.86 22.29
C PRO A 202 -11.49 10.88 21.32
N GLN A 203 -11.71 10.69 20.03
CA GLN A 203 -11.33 11.67 19.00
C GLN A 203 -12.56 12.55 18.69
N ILE A 204 -12.33 13.86 18.55
CA ILE A 204 -13.39 14.87 18.42
C ILE A 204 -14.36 14.59 17.23
N ASP A 205 -13.88 13.93 16.18
CA ASP A 205 -14.61 13.68 14.93
C ASP A 205 -14.86 12.20 14.60
N VAL A 206 -14.57 11.27 15.52
CA VAL A 206 -14.82 9.84 15.34
C VAL A 206 -15.88 9.39 16.34
N ALA A 207 -16.83 8.55 15.90
CA ALA A 207 -17.80 7.94 16.80
C ALA A 207 -17.09 7.37 18.03
N GLN A 208 -17.62 7.69 19.22
CA GLN A 208 -16.96 7.38 20.49
C GLN A 208 -16.55 5.90 20.56
N PHE A 209 -15.24 5.65 20.64
CA PHE A 209 -14.73 4.28 20.77
C PHE A 209 -15.25 3.66 22.05
N SER A 210 -15.74 2.43 21.94
CA SER A 210 -16.23 1.68 23.11
C SER A 210 -15.10 0.87 23.74
N THR A 211 -15.20 0.62 25.04
CA THR A 211 -14.23 -0.23 25.75
C THR A 211 -14.20 -1.61 25.09
N PRO A 212 -13.02 -2.06 24.61
CA PRO A 212 -12.91 -3.37 24.00
C PRO A 212 -12.94 -4.47 25.05
N ARG A 213 -13.34 -5.67 24.63
CA ARG A 213 -13.15 -6.90 25.36
C ARG A 213 -11.86 -7.57 24.91
N ARG A 214 -11.01 -7.91 25.87
CA ARG A 214 -9.85 -8.77 25.62
C ARG A 214 -10.29 -10.13 25.10
N LEU A 215 -9.74 -10.56 23.98
CA LEU A 215 -9.91 -11.92 23.47
C LEU A 215 -9.36 -12.93 24.46
N ARG A 216 -10.13 -13.97 24.78
CA ARG A 216 -9.59 -15.13 25.47
C ARG A 216 -8.70 -15.93 24.52
N THR A 217 -7.75 -16.67 25.07
CA THR A 217 -6.79 -17.46 24.28
C THR A 217 -7.48 -18.48 23.37
N ASP A 218 -8.62 -19.03 23.80
CA ASP A 218 -9.44 -20.00 23.05
C ASP A 218 -10.27 -19.37 21.92
N GLU A 219 -10.43 -18.04 21.89
CA GLU A 219 -11.17 -17.34 20.83
C GLU A 219 -10.28 -16.95 19.64
N ILE A 220 -8.97 -16.83 19.84
CA ILE A 220 -8.02 -16.39 18.80
C ILE A 220 -8.04 -17.31 17.56
N PRO A 221 -8.08 -18.65 17.70
CA PRO A 221 -8.19 -19.54 16.54
C PRO A 221 -9.42 -19.28 15.66
N GLN A 222 -10.55 -18.85 16.24
CA GLN A 222 -11.73 -18.50 15.44
C GLN A 222 -11.49 -17.24 14.61
N VAL A 223 -10.85 -16.22 15.18
CA VAL A 223 -10.49 -15.00 14.43
C VAL A 223 -9.53 -15.32 13.28
N VAL A 224 -8.53 -16.20 13.52
CA VAL A 224 -7.64 -16.71 12.45
C VAL A 224 -8.46 -17.40 11.35
N ASN A 225 -9.45 -18.20 11.72
CA ASN A 225 -10.32 -18.87 10.78
C ASN A 225 -11.21 -17.89 9.98
N ASP A 226 -11.63 -16.77 10.56
CA ASP A 226 -12.38 -15.73 9.83
C ASP A 226 -11.51 -15.09 8.74
N PHE A 227 -10.23 -14.80 9.03
CA PHE A 227 -9.26 -14.35 8.02
C PHE A 227 -9.05 -15.39 6.91
N ARG A 228 -8.96 -16.68 7.26
CA ARG A 228 -8.85 -17.78 6.30
C ARG A 228 -10.06 -17.86 5.36
N ILE A 229 -11.28 -17.79 5.92
CA ILE A 229 -12.53 -17.82 5.13
C ILE A 229 -12.62 -16.59 4.24
N ALA A 230 -12.31 -15.40 4.76
CA ALA A 230 -12.29 -14.18 3.96
C ALA A 230 -11.33 -14.26 2.78
N ALA A 231 -10.16 -14.89 2.96
CA ALA A 231 -9.21 -15.11 1.87
C ALA A 231 -9.75 -16.06 0.80
N ARG A 232 -10.37 -17.20 1.20
CA ARG A 232 -11.08 -18.09 0.26
C ARG A 232 -12.15 -17.34 -0.53
N ASN A 233 -12.97 -16.57 0.17
CA ASN A 233 -14.07 -15.81 -0.43
C ASN A 233 -13.56 -14.73 -1.39
N ALA A 234 -12.41 -14.11 -1.11
CA ALA A 234 -11.76 -13.19 -2.05
C ALA A 234 -11.33 -13.90 -3.35
N ILE A 235 -10.76 -15.09 -3.26
CA ILE A 235 -10.44 -15.89 -4.45
C ILE A 235 -11.71 -16.31 -5.20
N GLU A 236 -12.78 -16.68 -4.49
CA GLU A 236 -14.09 -16.98 -5.10
C GLU A 236 -14.71 -15.77 -5.82
N ALA A 237 -14.52 -14.56 -5.29
CA ALA A 237 -14.92 -13.31 -5.95
C ALA A 237 -14.05 -12.97 -7.18
N GLY A 238 -12.98 -13.73 -7.43
CA GLY A 238 -12.09 -13.59 -8.57
C GLY A 238 -10.83 -12.76 -8.30
N PHE A 239 -10.58 -12.28 -7.07
CA PHE A 239 -9.35 -11.53 -6.79
C PHE A 239 -8.11 -12.37 -7.08
N ASP A 240 -7.04 -11.71 -7.54
CA ASP A 240 -5.76 -12.37 -7.84
C ASP A 240 -5.03 -12.81 -6.55
N GLY A 241 -5.42 -12.27 -5.40
CA GLY A 241 -4.83 -12.55 -4.11
C GLY A 241 -5.37 -11.63 -3.01
N VAL A 242 -4.75 -11.71 -1.83
CA VAL A 242 -5.13 -10.90 -0.66
C VAL A 242 -3.94 -10.18 -0.06
N GLU A 243 -4.21 -8.99 0.49
CA GLU A 243 -3.29 -8.29 1.38
C GLU A 243 -3.83 -8.34 2.81
N ILE A 244 -3.06 -8.93 3.72
CA ILE A 244 -3.38 -8.95 5.15
C ILE A 244 -3.09 -7.56 5.74
N HIS A 245 -4.10 -6.93 6.35
CA HIS A 245 -3.91 -5.62 6.98
C HIS A 245 -3.34 -5.75 8.41
N GLY A 246 -2.02 -5.81 8.53
CA GLY A 246 -1.26 -5.81 9.79
C GLY A 246 -0.71 -4.43 10.18
N ALA A 247 -1.48 -3.37 10.01
CA ALA A 247 -1.00 -1.98 10.14
C ALA A 247 -2.06 -1.05 10.73
N HIS A 248 -1.68 0.20 10.98
CA HIS A 248 -2.55 1.31 11.37
C HIS A 248 -3.40 1.07 12.63
N GLY A 249 -2.86 0.36 13.61
CA GLY A 249 -3.53 0.16 14.90
C GLY A 249 -4.80 -0.70 14.84
N TYR A 250 -5.02 -1.46 13.76
CA TYR A 250 -6.09 -2.47 13.70
C TYR A 250 -5.67 -3.78 14.40
N LEU A 251 -6.55 -4.78 14.46
CA LEU A 251 -6.41 -5.92 15.36
C LEU A 251 -5.04 -6.61 15.29
N ILE A 252 -4.53 -6.90 14.10
CA ILE A 252 -3.21 -7.55 13.93
C ILE A 252 -2.09 -6.64 14.46
N ASP A 253 -2.13 -5.33 14.18
CA ASP A 253 -1.16 -4.35 14.69
C ASP A 253 -1.26 -4.19 16.23
N GLN A 254 -2.47 -4.22 16.78
CA GLN A 254 -2.72 -4.19 18.22
C GLN A 254 -2.05 -5.39 18.92
N PHE A 255 -2.05 -6.58 18.33
CA PHE A 255 -1.33 -7.73 18.88
C PHE A 255 0.19 -7.57 18.76
N MET A 256 0.68 -7.02 17.65
CA MET A 256 2.13 -6.88 17.44
C MET A 256 2.78 -5.92 18.42
N LYS A 257 2.09 -4.86 18.88
CA LYS A 257 2.71 -3.70 19.53
C LYS A 257 2.51 -3.66 21.06
N ASP A 258 3.57 -3.37 21.80
CA ASP A 258 3.64 -3.57 23.26
C ASP A 258 2.95 -2.47 24.07
N GLN A 259 2.72 -1.29 23.50
CA GLN A 259 1.93 -0.25 24.17
C GLN A 259 0.43 -0.60 24.17
N VAL A 260 0.02 -1.57 23.35
CA VAL A 260 -1.37 -2.06 23.29
C VAL A 260 -1.46 -3.46 23.89
N ASN A 261 -0.63 -4.40 23.44
CA ASN A 261 -0.66 -5.79 23.86
C ASN A 261 -0.01 -5.99 25.23
N ASP A 262 -0.84 -5.91 26.26
CA ASP A 262 -0.51 -6.18 27.66
C ASP A 262 -0.91 -7.60 28.10
N ARG A 263 -1.01 -8.55 27.17
CA ARG A 263 -1.29 -9.96 27.51
C ARG A 263 -0.09 -10.62 28.18
N THR A 264 -0.37 -11.57 29.05
CA THR A 264 0.61 -12.41 29.74
C THR A 264 0.59 -13.87 29.29
N ASP A 265 -0.28 -14.21 28.33
CA ASP A 265 -0.37 -15.54 27.74
C ASP A 265 0.58 -15.71 26.54
N LYS A 266 0.45 -16.81 25.80
CA LYS A 266 1.29 -17.13 24.63
C LYS A 266 1.20 -16.11 23.47
N TYR A 267 0.31 -15.13 23.55
CA TYR A 267 0.10 -14.09 22.54
C TYR A 267 0.58 -12.70 23.00
N GLY A 268 1.28 -12.57 24.13
CA GLY A 268 1.89 -11.30 24.56
C GLY A 268 3.17 -11.46 25.39
N GLY A 269 3.63 -10.33 25.93
CA GLY A 269 4.92 -10.23 26.62
C GLY A 269 6.09 -10.13 25.65
N SER A 270 6.65 -11.26 25.22
CA SER A 270 7.82 -11.26 24.32
C SER A 270 7.47 -10.87 22.88
N LEU A 271 8.47 -10.43 22.12
CA LEU A 271 8.31 -10.09 20.70
C LEU A 271 7.75 -11.28 19.90
N GLU A 272 8.26 -12.48 20.15
CA GLU A 272 7.82 -13.71 19.49
C GLU A 272 6.35 -14.02 19.76
N ASN A 273 5.91 -13.83 21.01
CA ASN A 273 4.53 -14.07 21.41
C ASN A 273 3.58 -13.01 20.81
N ARG A 274 3.98 -11.73 20.81
CA ARG A 274 3.19 -10.64 20.18
C ARG A 274 3.00 -10.86 18.68
N CYS A 275 4.02 -11.38 18.01
CA CYS A 275 3.97 -11.71 16.59
C CYS A 275 3.29 -13.06 16.28
N ARG A 276 2.95 -13.87 17.29
CA ARG A 276 2.35 -15.20 17.08
C ARG A 276 1.01 -15.14 16.34
N PHE A 277 0.07 -14.32 16.80
CA PHE A 277 -1.24 -14.18 16.15
C PHE A 277 -1.14 -13.73 14.69
N PRO A 278 -0.39 -12.66 14.35
CA PRO A 278 -0.15 -12.29 12.95
C PRO A 278 0.41 -13.42 12.09
N LEU A 279 1.34 -14.22 12.62
CA LEU A 279 1.95 -15.32 11.87
C LEU A 279 1.00 -16.52 11.72
N GLU A 280 0.16 -16.81 12.71
CA GLU A 280 -0.93 -17.80 12.60
C GLU A 280 -1.95 -17.39 11.52
N VAL A 281 -2.27 -16.09 11.40
CA VAL A 281 -3.11 -15.56 10.31
C VAL A 281 -2.45 -15.74 8.94
N VAL A 282 -1.15 -15.42 8.83
CA VAL A 282 -0.39 -15.61 7.58
C VAL A 282 -0.36 -17.09 7.18
N GLU A 283 -0.04 -17.98 8.12
CA GLU A 283 -0.01 -19.43 7.89
C GLU A 283 -1.36 -19.95 7.38
N ALA A 284 -2.44 -19.65 8.09
CA ALA A 284 -3.78 -20.11 7.73
C ALA A 284 -4.21 -19.64 6.33
N ILE A 285 -3.89 -18.40 5.95
CA ILE A 285 -4.19 -17.88 4.61
C ILE A 285 -3.30 -18.53 3.55
N VAL A 286 -2.01 -18.69 3.83
CA VAL A 286 -1.06 -19.34 2.92
C VAL A 286 -1.48 -20.77 2.62
N ASP A 287 -1.90 -21.53 3.64
CA ASP A 287 -2.38 -22.90 3.49
C ASP A 287 -3.69 -22.97 2.67
N GLU A 288 -4.53 -21.93 2.75
CA GLU A 288 -5.82 -21.89 2.08
C GLU A 288 -5.72 -21.51 0.59
N ILE A 289 -4.97 -20.46 0.25
CA ILE A 289 -4.96 -19.88 -1.11
C ILE A 289 -3.61 -19.95 -1.83
N GLY A 290 -2.56 -20.40 -1.12
CA GLY A 290 -1.18 -20.45 -1.59
C GLY A 290 -0.41 -19.14 -1.35
N ALA A 291 0.84 -19.25 -0.92
CA ALA A 291 1.72 -18.10 -0.63
C ALA A 291 1.93 -17.15 -1.82
N ASP A 292 1.79 -17.65 -3.04
CA ASP A 292 1.93 -16.89 -4.29
C ASP A 292 0.75 -15.94 -4.57
N LYS A 293 -0.19 -15.80 -3.63
CA LYS A 293 -1.35 -14.89 -3.67
C LYS A 293 -1.50 -14.07 -2.40
N VAL A 294 -0.49 -14.05 -1.53
CA VAL A 294 -0.55 -13.40 -0.22
C VAL A 294 0.45 -12.26 -0.15
N GLY A 295 -0.01 -11.09 0.27
CA GLY A 295 0.82 -9.98 0.76
C GLY A 295 0.43 -9.61 2.19
N ILE A 296 1.29 -8.85 2.86
CA ILE A 296 0.96 -8.26 4.17
C ILE A 296 1.41 -6.81 4.22
N ARG A 297 0.59 -5.97 4.85
CA ARG A 297 0.88 -4.57 5.10
C ARG A 297 1.25 -4.35 6.55
N LEU A 298 2.36 -3.66 6.80
CA LEU A 298 2.89 -3.38 8.14
C LEU A 298 3.16 -1.88 8.33
N SER A 299 3.05 -1.41 9.58
CA SER A 299 3.41 -0.05 9.97
C SER A 299 4.14 -0.02 11.32
N PRO A 300 5.37 -0.60 11.41
CA PRO A 300 6.06 -0.75 12.69
C PRO A 300 6.29 0.58 13.41
N PHE A 301 6.64 1.63 12.66
CA PHE A 301 6.98 2.96 13.20
C PHE A 301 5.79 3.90 13.42
N ALA A 302 4.59 3.53 12.97
CA ALA A 302 3.41 4.39 13.15
C ALA A 302 2.78 4.16 14.54
N ASP A 303 2.32 5.22 15.20
CA ASP A 303 1.62 5.18 16.49
C ASP A 303 0.10 5.42 16.38
N TYR A 304 -0.41 5.47 15.14
CA TYR A 304 -1.82 5.72 14.83
C TYR A 304 -2.77 4.83 15.64
N MET A 305 -3.86 5.41 16.15
CA MET A 305 -4.83 4.76 17.05
C MET A 305 -4.18 4.21 18.34
N GLU A 306 -3.27 5.00 18.92
CA GLU A 306 -2.54 4.70 20.15
C GLU A 306 -1.87 3.32 20.10
N SER A 307 -1.34 2.98 18.92
CA SER A 307 -0.72 1.68 18.62
C SER A 307 0.75 1.88 18.33
N ALA A 308 1.52 2.15 19.38
CA ALA A 308 2.97 2.35 19.33
C ALA A 308 3.73 1.12 19.83
N ASP A 309 4.98 0.97 19.39
CA ASP A 309 5.90 -0.07 19.86
C ASP A 309 7.12 0.56 20.55
N SER A 310 7.62 -0.05 21.63
CA SER A 310 8.82 0.44 22.30
C SER A 310 10.11 0.23 21.48
N ASN A 311 10.12 -0.73 20.54
CA ASN A 311 11.23 -1.02 19.66
C ASN A 311 10.74 -1.39 18.23
N PRO A 312 10.27 -0.40 17.45
CA PRO A 312 9.67 -0.63 16.14
C PRO A 312 10.66 -1.19 15.11
N GLU A 313 11.96 -0.96 15.29
CA GLU A 313 13.00 -1.55 14.44
C GLU A 313 13.09 -3.07 14.65
N ALA A 314 13.17 -3.53 15.91
CA ALA A 314 13.20 -4.95 16.23
C ALA A 314 11.90 -5.65 15.77
N LEU A 315 10.73 -5.02 15.98
CA LEU A 315 9.45 -5.55 15.51
C LEU A 315 9.42 -5.69 13.98
N GLY A 316 9.82 -4.63 13.26
CA GLY A 316 9.85 -4.63 11.80
C GLY A 316 10.77 -5.70 11.24
N LEU A 317 11.98 -5.84 11.79
CA LEU A 317 12.96 -6.84 11.37
C LEU A 317 12.47 -8.26 11.66
N TYR A 318 11.97 -8.52 12.88
CA TYR A 318 11.47 -9.84 13.26
C TYR A 318 10.31 -10.30 12.36
N MET A 319 9.37 -9.41 12.06
CA MET A 319 8.27 -9.72 11.16
C MET A 319 8.78 -9.99 9.74
N ALA A 320 9.65 -9.14 9.19
CA ALA A 320 10.21 -9.36 7.85
C ALA A 320 10.96 -10.70 7.74
N GLU A 321 11.77 -11.05 8.74
CA GLU A 321 12.48 -12.33 8.78
C GLU A 321 11.55 -13.53 8.95
N SER A 322 10.52 -13.41 9.78
CA SER A 322 9.53 -14.47 10.01
C SER A 322 8.70 -14.74 8.75
N LEU A 323 8.29 -13.69 8.04
CA LEU A 323 7.50 -13.78 6.81
C LEU A 323 8.27 -14.48 5.66
N ASN A 324 9.61 -14.44 5.66
CA ASN A 324 10.43 -15.18 4.69
C ASN A 324 10.15 -16.69 4.70
N LYS A 325 9.78 -17.25 5.86
CA LYS A 325 9.49 -18.69 6.02
C LYS A 325 8.26 -19.11 5.22
N TYR A 326 7.28 -18.21 5.11
CA TYR A 326 6.01 -18.44 4.41
C TYR A 326 6.07 -18.13 2.92
N LYS A 327 7.15 -17.48 2.44
CA LYS A 327 7.38 -17.15 1.03
C LYS A 327 6.23 -16.36 0.38
N ILE A 328 5.58 -15.49 1.15
CA ILE A 328 4.54 -14.59 0.65
C ILE A 328 5.10 -13.64 -0.43
N LEU A 329 4.24 -13.12 -1.29
CA LEU A 329 4.63 -12.33 -2.47
C LEU A 329 5.37 -11.04 -2.14
N TYR A 330 4.87 -10.30 -1.15
CA TYR A 330 5.40 -8.99 -0.82
C TYR A 330 5.12 -8.58 0.63
N CYS A 331 5.96 -7.67 1.12
CA CYS A 331 5.68 -6.89 2.31
C CYS A 331 5.47 -5.41 1.90
N HIS A 332 4.32 -4.87 2.29
CA HIS A 332 3.92 -3.49 2.03
C HIS A 332 4.17 -2.66 3.29
N MET A 333 5.23 -1.85 3.26
CA MET A 333 5.61 -1.02 4.40
C MET A 333 4.96 0.37 4.30
N VAL A 334 4.36 0.81 5.40
CA VAL A 334 3.91 2.19 5.58
C VAL A 334 5.07 2.99 6.15
N GLU A 335 5.55 3.96 5.39
CA GLU A 335 6.52 4.95 5.88
C GLU A 335 5.89 5.78 7.02
N PRO A 336 6.60 5.97 8.15
CA PRO A 336 6.16 6.90 9.17
C PRO A 336 6.15 8.30 8.55
N ARG A 337 4.98 8.94 8.51
CA ARG A 337 4.90 10.33 8.09
C ARG A 337 5.32 11.18 9.29
N MET A 338 6.46 11.85 9.16
CA MET A 338 6.88 12.93 10.06
C MET A 338 5.87 14.07 10.08
#